data_AF-A0A519Z610-F1
#
_entry.id   AF-A0A519Z610-F1
#
_cell.length_a   1.000
_cell.length_b   1.000
_cell.length_c   1.000
_cell.angle_alpha   90.00
_cell.angle_beta   90.00
_cell.angle_gamma   90.00
#
_symmetry.space_group_name_H-M   'P 1'
#
loop_
_entity.id
_entity.type
_entity.pdbx_description
1 polymer ?
#
loop_
_entity_poly.entity_id
_entity_poly.type
_entity_poly.pdbx_seq_one_letter_code
_entity_poly.pdbx_strand_id
1 'polypeptide(L)'
;MATTASAPPRARTAATKAVPKSAKAPTTTTTLTITSKNYSSWSLRGWLLARFSGLAFVENVLPPDDPSTRAEILLLSSSILVPCLAHDGIKVWDTLAIAEYLNEVCPKAGLLPADAKARAHCRAISGEMHSGFSALRSSLPMNLSGHFPQFKIWSRAQADIDHICSIWRDCLDTYGGPYLFGDKRTVADAMYAPVCTRFATYDVKLDEACAAYRDLMLAEPEMKEWFSAAKAEKIDNIDELDVEF
;
A
#
# COMPACT_ATOMS: atom_id res chain seq x y z
N MET A 1 -36.52 -83.49 2.06
CA MET A 1 -36.44 -82.09 1.61
C MET A 1 -35.60 -81.31 2.61
N ALA A 2 -34.48 -80.77 2.10
CA ALA A 2 -33.63 -79.69 2.60
C ALA A 2 -33.32 -79.56 4.11
N THR A 3 -32.14 -80.09 4.46
CA THR A 3 -31.23 -79.64 5.53
C THR A 3 -30.69 -78.24 5.25
N THR A 4 -30.74 -77.32 6.23
CA THR A 4 -30.06 -76.01 6.15
C THR A 4 -28.88 -75.98 7.10
N ALA A 5 -27.67 -76.08 6.53
CA ALA A 5 -26.40 -75.90 7.23
C ALA A 5 -26.07 -74.40 7.34
N SER A 6 -25.77 -73.95 8.56
CA SER A 6 -25.34 -72.59 8.88
C SER A 6 -23.88 -72.38 8.44
N ALA A 7 -23.62 -71.36 7.62
CA ALA A 7 -22.28 -70.96 7.22
C ALA A 7 -21.57 -70.14 8.33
N PRO A 8 -20.22 -70.23 8.47
CA PRO A 8 -19.48 -69.46 9.46
C PRO A 8 -19.18 -68.02 8.97
N PRO A 9 -18.95 -67.05 9.88
CA PRO A 9 -18.70 -65.67 9.49
C PRO A 9 -17.28 -65.49 8.95
N ARG A 10 -17.16 -64.73 7.85
CA ARG A 10 -15.89 -64.31 7.26
C ARG A 10 -15.12 -63.38 8.21
N ALA A 11 -13.86 -63.71 8.47
CA ALA A 11 -12.90 -62.84 9.15
C ALA A 11 -12.70 -61.55 8.34
N ARG A 12 -12.80 -60.40 9.03
CA ARG A 12 -12.66 -59.07 8.46
C ARG A 12 -11.20 -58.65 8.57
N THR A 13 -10.46 -58.68 7.46
CA THR A 13 -9.09 -58.18 7.38
C THR A 13 -9.08 -56.67 7.61
N ALA A 14 -8.35 -56.22 8.64
CA ALA A 14 -8.14 -54.80 8.91
C ALA A 14 -7.21 -54.21 7.84
N ALA A 15 -7.73 -53.31 7.00
CA ALA A 15 -6.93 -52.52 6.09
C ALA A 15 -6.21 -51.43 6.88
N THR A 16 -4.89 -51.48 6.91
CA THR A 16 -4.01 -50.44 7.45
C THR A 16 -4.17 -49.18 6.59
N LYS A 17 -4.83 -48.14 7.13
CA LYS A 17 -4.87 -46.81 6.49
C LYS A 17 -3.48 -46.20 6.55
N ALA A 18 -2.84 -46.06 5.40
CA ALA A 18 -1.66 -45.22 5.25
C ALA A 18 -2.02 -43.77 5.56
N VAL A 19 -1.28 -43.15 6.49
CA VAL A 19 -1.34 -41.72 6.77
C VAL A 19 -0.76 -40.99 5.55
N PRO A 20 -1.49 -40.09 4.89
CA PRO A 20 -0.91 -39.32 3.80
C PRO A 20 0.14 -38.38 4.40
N LYS A 21 1.39 -38.51 3.95
CA LYS A 21 2.45 -37.54 4.22
C LYS A 21 1.97 -36.18 3.69
N SER A 22 1.79 -35.23 4.60
CA SER A 22 1.63 -33.81 4.28
C SER A 22 2.75 -33.40 3.32
N ALA A 23 2.40 -33.16 2.05
CA ALA A 23 3.29 -32.49 1.12
C ALA A 23 3.33 -31.02 1.55
N LYS A 24 4.46 -30.57 2.09
CA LYS A 24 4.74 -29.15 2.25
C LYS A 24 4.67 -28.52 0.86
N ALA A 25 3.68 -27.65 0.63
CA ALA A 25 3.63 -26.85 -0.59
C ALA A 25 4.96 -26.09 -0.73
N PRO A 26 5.48 -25.91 -1.97
CA PRO A 26 6.69 -25.11 -2.17
C PRO A 26 6.44 -23.73 -1.59
N THR A 27 7.27 -23.31 -0.63
CA THR A 27 7.22 -21.97 -0.03
C THR A 27 7.59 -20.97 -1.12
N THR A 28 6.58 -20.44 -1.80
CA THR A 28 6.76 -19.37 -2.78
C THR A 28 7.25 -18.14 -2.04
N THR A 29 8.38 -17.59 -2.48
CA THR A 29 8.90 -16.32 -1.97
C THR A 29 7.81 -15.24 -2.04
N THR A 30 7.56 -14.56 -0.92
CA THR A 30 6.68 -13.39 -0.90
C THR A 30 7.31 -12.26 -1.70
N THR A 31 6.58 -11.72 -2.67
CA THR A 31 7.07 -10.66 -3.56
C THR A 31 6.09 -9.50 -3.59
N LEU A 32 6.60 -8.28 -3.49
CA LEU A 32 5.84 -7.07 -3.81
C LEU A 32 6.35 -6.52 -5.15
N THR A 33 5.51 -6.58 -6.17
CA THR A 33 5.82 -5.95 -7.45
C THR A 33 5.47 -4.46 -7.38
N ILE A 34 6.41 -3.63 -7.77
CA ILE A 34 6.32 -2.16 -7.78
C ILE A 34 6.90 -1.59 -9.09
N THR A 35 6.59 -0.34 -9.37
CA THR A 35 7.13 0.45 -10.49
C THR A 35 8.14 1.48 -9.94
N SER A 36 8.23 2.69 -10.51
CA SER A 36 9.21 3.70 -10.07
C SER A 36 8.95 4.18 -8.65
N LYS A 37 9.98 4.17 -7.82
CA LYS A 37 9.95 4.75 -6.47
C LYS A 37 9.90 6.27 -6.51
N ASN A 38 10.42 6.90 -7.56
CA ASN A 38 10.36 8.35 -7.70
C ASN A 38 8.96 8.88 -8.05
N TYR A 39 8.20 8.16 -8.89
CA TYR A 39 6.94 8.66 -9.47
C TYR A 39 5.67 7.91 -9.00
N SER A 40 5.79 6.65 -8.55
CA SER A 40 4.61 5.84 -8.23
C SER A 40 4.09 6.05 -6.80
N SER A 41 3.08 6.90 -6.66
CA SER A 41 2.36 7.05 -5.38
C SER A 41 1.64 5.76 -4.94
N TRP A 42 1.28 4.88 -5.87
CA TRP A 42 0.62 3.61 -5.55
C TRP A 42 1.62 2.58 -5.03
N SER A 43 2.77 2.45 -5.68
CA SER A 43 3.83 1.57 -5.22
C SER A 43 4.30 1.93 -3.80
N LEU A 44 4.43 3.24 -3.50
CA LEU A 44 4.76 3.69 -2.15
C LEU A 44 3.73 3.22 -1.12
N ARG A 45 2.42 3.35 -1.40
CA ARG A 45 1.35 2.89 -0.51
C ARG A 45 1.44 1.40 -0.23
N GLY A 46 1.51 0.59 -1.29
CA GLY A 46 1.59 -0.88 -1.16
C GLY A 46 2.84 -1.32 -0.39
N TRP A 47 3.97 -0.64 -0.64
CA TRP A 47 5.22 -0.92 0.05
C TRP A 47 5.17 -0.55 1.53
N LEU A 48 4.64 0.63 1.89
CA LEU A 48 4.45 1.00 3.29
C LEU A 48 3.50 0.04 4.01
N LEU A 49 2.40 -0.37 3.37
CA LEU A 49 1.48 -1.37 3.95
C LEU A 49 2.20 -2.69 4.25
N ALA A 50 2.99 -3.20 3.30
CA ALA A 50 3.77 -4.41 3.51
C ALA A 50 4.81 -4.24 4.63
N ARG A 51 5.50 -3.09 4.69
CA ARG A 51 6.47 -2.78 5.75
C ARG A 51 5.82 -2.66 7.13
N PHE A 52 4.72 -1.94 7.24
CA PHE A 52 3.97 -1.76 8.49
C PHE A 52 3.40 -3.08 9.00
N SER A 53 3.07 -4.02 8.10
CA SER A 53 2.58 -5.35 8.49
C SER A 53 3.66 -6.23 9.15
N GLY A 54 4.94 -5.92 8.92
CA GLY A 54 6.07 -6.76 9.33
C GLY A 54 6.24 -8.05 8.51
N LEU A 55 5.43 -8.25 7.46
CA LEU A 55 5.60 -9.36 6.53
C LEU A 55 6.92 -9.19 5.76
N ALA A 56 7.77 -10.22 5.77
CA ALA A 56 8.98 -10.23 4.96
C ALA A 56 8.61 -10.42 3.47
N PHE A 57 9.16 -9.58 2.60
CA PHE A 57 8.95 -9.66 1.15
C PHE A 57 10.21 -9.26 0.40
N VAL A 58 10.28 -9.67 -0.87
CA VAL A 58 11.28 -9.20 -1.83
C VAL A 58 10.60 -8.24 -2.80
N GLU A 59 11.29 -7.16 -3.16
CA GLU A 59 10.81 -6.22 -4.17
C GLU A 59 11.07 -6.77 -5.58
N ASN A 60 10.05 -6.70 -6.43
CA ASN A 60 10.19 -6.89 -7.87
C ASN A 60 9.88 -5.56 -8.56
N VAL A 61 10.91 -4.75 -8.80
CA VAL A 61 10.77 -3.45 -9.47
C VAL A 61 10.69 -3.67 -10.97
N LEU A 62 9.59 -3.25 -11.59
CA LEU A 62 9.43 -3.32 -13.04
C LEU A 62 10.41 -2.37 -13.74
N PRO A 63 10.98 -2.78 -14.89
CA PRO A 63 11.97 -1.97 -15.58
C PRO A 63 11.34 -0.69 -16.20
N PRO A 64 12.13 0.35 -16.50
CA PRO A 64 11.62 1.63 -17.02
C PRO A 64 10.87 1.55 -18.36
N ASP A 65 11.20 0.55 -19.19
CA ASP A 65 10.59 0.28 -20.49
C ASP A 65 9.27 -0.50 -20.39
N ASP A 66 8.94 -1.06 -19.21
CA ASP A 66 7.62 -1.64 -18.97
C ASP A 66 6.54 -0.57 -19.18
N PRO A 67 5.45 -0.86 -19.92
CA PRO A 67 4.40 0.11 -20.20
C PRO A 67 3.80 0.78 -18.95
N SER A 68 3.70 0.05 -17.84
CA SER A 68 3.21 0.58 -16.57
C SER A 68 4.19 1.59 -15.97
N THR A 69 5.47 1.24 -15.93
CA THR A 69 6.52 2.11 -15.41
C THR A 69 6.66 3.35 -16.30
N ARG A 70 6.64 3.19 -17.63
CA ARG A 70 6.72 4.30 -18.58
C ARG A 70 5.55 5.27 -18.45
N ALA A 71 4.32 4.76 -18.27
CA ALA A 71 3.16 5.61 -18.07
C ALA A 71 3.26 6.45 -16.79
N GLU A 72 3.82 5.91 -15.72
CA GLU A 72 4.04 6.66 -14.48
C GLU A 72 5.16 7.68 -14.59
N ILE A 73 6.28 7.33 -15.23
CA ILE A 73 7.38 8.28 -15.42
C ILE A 73 6.92 9.47 -16.29
N LEU A 74 6.09 9.20 -17.30
CA LEU A 74 5.47 10.25 -18.13
C LEU A 74 4.29 10.95 -17.44
N LEU A 75 3.96 10.58 -16.19
CA LEU A 75 2.84 11.13 -15.43
C LEU A 75 1.46 10.94 -16.12
N LEU A 76 1.35 9.96 -17.02
CA LEU A 76 0.20 9.75 -17.90
C LEU A 76 -0.89 8.85 -17.30
N SER A 77 -0.55 7.89 -16.44
CA SER A 77 -1.52 7.13 -15.63
C SER A 77 -0.83 6.14 -14.68
N SER A 78 -1.54 5.71 -13.64
CA SER A 78 -1.11 4.61 -12.78
C SER A 78 -1.47 3.24 -13.36
N SER A 79 -0.57 2.27 -13.20
CA SER A 79 -0.83 0.87 -13.56
C SER A 79 -2.05 0.30 -12.83
N ILE A 80 -2.90 -0.42 -13.54
CA ILE A 80 -4.11 -1.05 -12.96
C ILE A 80 -3.74 -2.25 -12.06
N LEU A 81 -2.53 -2.79 -12.18
CA LEU A 81 -2.13 -4.04 -11.53
C LEU A 81 -0.92 -3.91 -10.60
N VAL A 82 -0.41 -2.70 -10.36
CA VAL A 82 0.77 -2.46 -9.50
C VAL A 82 0.45 -1.34 -8.50
N PRO A 83 0.74 -1.50 -7.19
CA PRO A 83 1.46 -2.60 -6.54
C PRO A 83 0.69 -3.93 -6.56
N CYS A 84 1.42 -5.03 -6.60
CA CYS A 84 0.85 -6.38 -6.48
C CYS A 84 1.64 -7.21 -5.48
N LEU A 85 0.97 -7.64 -4.42
CA LEU A 85 1.53 -8.55 -3.42
C LEU A 85 1.24 -9.99 -3.82
N ALA A 86 2.29 -10.80 -3.95
CA ALA A 86 2.21 -12.25 -4.08
C ALA A 86 2.67 -12.91 -2.78
N HIS A 87 1.77 -13.60 -2.09
CA HIS A 87 2.05 -14.29 -0.82
C HIS A 87 1.26 -15.60 -0.76
N ASP A 88 1.91 -16.72 -0.43
CA ASP A 88 1.31 -18.06 -0.31
C ASP A 88 0.42 -18.48 -1.50
N GLY A 89 0.87 -18.17 -2.72
CA GLY A 89 0.14 -18.47 -3.96
C GLY A 89 -1.04 -17.55 -4.27
N ILE A 90 -1.32 -16.56 -3.42
CA ILE A 90 -2.35 -15.53 -3.63
C ILE A 90 -1.68 -14.29 -4.22
N LYS A 91 -2.32 -13.69 -5.23
CA LYS A 91 -1.95 -12.39 -5.79
C LYS A 91 -3.02 -11.36 -5.43
N VAL A 92 -2.61 -10.22 -4.89
CA VAL A 92 -3.50 -9.13 -4.48
C VAL A 92 -3.02 -7.84 -5.14
N TRP A 93 -3.82 -7.29 -6.05
CA TRP A 93 -3.51 -6.10 -6.85
C TRP A 93 -4.54 -5.00 -6.59
N ASP A 94 -4.43 -4.35 -5.44
CA ASP A 94 -5.12 -3.11 -5.08
C ASP A 94 -4.62 -2.70 -3.70
N THR A 95 -4.38 -1.40 -3.45
CA THR A 95 -3.79 -0.98 -2.16
C THR A 95 -4.70 -1.24 -0.97
N LEU A 96 -6.03 -1.11 -1.11
CA LEU A 96 -6.95 -1.41 -0.01
C LEU A 96 -7.11 -2.91 0.17
N ALA A 97 -7.17 -3.68 -0.93
CA ALA A 97 -7.18 -5.13 -0.86
C ALA A 97 -5.89 -5.70 -0.22
N ILE A 98 -4.72 -5.14 -0.56
CA ILE A 98 -3.44 -5.46 0.07
C ILE A 98 -3.50 -5.14 1.57
N ALA A 99 -4.03 -3.98 1.95
CA ALA A 99 -4.18 -3.59 3.35
C ALA A 99 -5.05 -4.57 4.15
N GLU A 100 -6.21 -4.96 3.62
CA GLU A 100 -7.10 -5.93 4.28
C GLU A 100 -6.46 -7.32 4.34
N TYR A 101 -5.86 -7.78 3.23
CA TYR A 101 -5.15 -9.06 3.20
C TYR A 101 -4.05 -9.12 4.27
N LEU A 102 -3.21 -8.08 4.35
CA LEU A 102 -2.16 -7.97 5.37
C LEU A 102 -2.73 -7.90 6.78
N ASN A 103 -3.88 -7.25 6.98
CA ASN A 103 -4.56 -7.23 8.26
C ASN A 103 -5.09 -8.63 8.66
N GLU A 104 -5.47 -9.47 7.70
CA GLU A 104 -5.88 -10.86 7.94
C GLU A 104 -4.69 -11.78 8.25
N VAL A 105 -3.60 -11.69 7.48
CA VAL A 105 -2.44 -12.59 7.64
C VAL A 105 -1.44 -12.11 8.71
N CYS A 106 -1.43 -10.82 9.03
CA CYS A 106 -0.58 -10.19 10.05
C CYS A 106 -1.40 -9.36 11.06
N PRO A 107 -2.40 -9.95 11.76
CA PRO A 107 -3.34 -9.20 12.61
C PRO A 107 -2.68 -8.49 13.79
N LYS A 108 -1.51 -8.96 14.21
CA LYS A 108 -0.73 -8.34 15.31
C LYS A 108 -0.05 -7.03 14.91
N ALA A 109 0.05 -6.73 13.61
CA ALA A 109 0.60 -5.48 13.12
C ALA A 109 -0.27 -4.28 13.48
N GLY A 110 -1.58 -4.48 13.67
CA GLY A 110 -2.49 -3.39 14.05
C GLY A 110 -2.66 -2.35 12.94
N LEU A 111 -2.65 -2.77 11.67
CA LEU A 111 -2.83 -1.88 10.51
C LEU A 111 -4.14 -1.09 10.58
N LEU A 112 -5.14 -1.62 11.28
CA LEU A 112 -6.41 -0.94 11.54
C LEU A 112 -6.62 -0.79 13.05
N PRO A 113 -7.29 0.30 13.49
CA PRO A 113 -7.66 0.47 14.89
C PRO A 113 -8.47 -0.71 15.47
N ALA A 114 -8.30 -0.99 16.76
CA ALA A 114 -9.04 -2.05 17.44
C ALA A 114 -10.52 -1.68 17.68
N ASP A 115 -10.80 -0.41 17.99
CA ASP A 115 -12.16 0.10 18.14
C ASP A 115 -12.91 0.09 16.79
N ALA A 116 -14.17 -0.31 16.82
CA ALA A 116 -14.98 -0.47 15.62
C ALA A 116 -15.28 0.87 14.92
N LYS A 117 -15.49 1.96 15.69
CA LYS A 117 -15.79 3.28 15.11
C LYS A 117 -14.54 3.88 14.48
N ALA A 118 -13.42 3.85 15.20
CA ALA A 118 -12.13 4.29 14.68
C ALA A 118 -11.72 3.50 13.43
N ARG A 119 -11.94 2.17 13.44
CA ARG A 119 -11.65 1.32 12.27
C ARG A 119 -12.54 1.64 11.07
N ALA A 120 -13.83 1.92 11.28
CA ALA A 120 -14.73 2.36 10.22
C ALA A 120 -14.27 3.70 9.62
N HIS A 121 -13.87 4.65 10.48
CA HIS A 121 -13.35 5.94 10.03
C HIS A 121 -12.03 5.80 9.26
N CYS A 122 -11.10 4.97 9.74
CA CYS A 122 -9.83 4.66 9.07
C CYS A 122 -10.05 4.11 7.65
N ARG A 123 -11.01 3.19 7.49
CA ARG A 123 -11.39 2.67 6.18
C ARG A 123 -12.04 3.73 5.28
N ALA A 124 -12.92 4.57 5.83
CA ALA A 124 -13.61 5.60 5.06
C ALA A 124 -12.62 6.57 4.42
N ILE A 125 -11.70 7.15 5.20
CA ILE A 125 -10.74 8.14 4.66
C ILE A 125 -9.67 7.49 3.78
N SER A 126 -9.34 6.22 4.03
CA SER A 126 -8.45 5.44 3.15
C SER A 126 -9.11 5.17 1.80
N GLY A 127 -10.41 4.81 1.81
CA GLY A 127 -11.24 4.66 0.63
C GLY A 127 -11.37 5.95 -0.16
N GLU A 128 -11.62 7.06 0.53
CA GLU A 128 -11.70 8.38 -0.10
C GLU A 128 -10.37 8.78 -0.75
N MET A 129 -9.23 8.56 -0.09
CA MET A 129 -7.90 8.79 -0.68
C MET A 129 -7.61 7.86 -1.87
N HIS A 130 -8.15 6.64 -1.86
CA HIS A 130 -8.01 5.69 -2.95
C HIS A 130 -8.79 6.14 -4.20
N SER A 131 -10.07 6.50 -4.07
CA SER A 131 -10.93 6.85 -5.21
C SER A 131 -11.00 8.35 -5.55
N GLY A 132 -10.59 9.24 -4.64
CA GLY A 132 -10.83 10.69 -4.71
C GLY A 132 -9.60 11.55 -5.00
N PHE A 133 -9.71 12.85 -4.78
CA PHE A 133 -8.61 13.83 -4.90
C PHE A 133 -7.88 13.81 -6.25
N SER A 134 -8.62 13.68 -7.35
CA SER A 134 -8.02 13.61 -8.69
C SER A 134 -7.36 14.92 -9.10
N ALA A 135 -7.92 16.08 -8.69
CA ALA A 135 -7.34 17.37 -9.04
C ALA A 135 -5.99 17.57 -8.36
N LEU A 136 -5.87 17.25 -7.07
CA LEU A 136 -4.56 17.22 -6.40
C LEU A 136 -3.59 16.28 -7.10
N ARG A 137 -3.99 15.03 -7.37
CA ARG A 137 -3.10 14.01 -7.95
C ARG A 137 -2.59 14.39 -9.34
N SER A 138 -3.41 15.05 -10.15
CA SER A 138 -3.04 15.51 -11.48
C SER A 138 -2.23 16.80 -11.46
N SER A 139 -2.52 17.74 -10.54
CA SER A 139 -1.80 19.02 -10.47
C SER A 139 -0.48 18.93 -9.70
N LEU A 140 -0.39 18.04 -8.72
CA LEU A 140 0.80 17.81 -7.89
C LEU A 140 1.16 16.31 -7.96
N PRO A 141 1.68 15.82 -9.10
CA PRO A 141 2.14 14.44 -9.21
C PRO A 141 3.30 14.17 -8.25
N MET A 142 3.50 12.91 -7.84
CA MET A 142 4.65 12.59 -7.00
C MET A 142 5.92 12.66 -7.85
N ASN A 143 6.92 13.43 -7.39
CA ASN A 143 8.26 13.46 -7.96
C ASN A 143 9.25 13.74 -6.81
N LEU A 144 9.87 12.68 -6.28
CA LEU A 144 10.72 12.78 -5.08
C LEU A 144 12.10 13.40 -5.35
N SER A 145 12.51 13.48 -6.62
CA SER A 145 13.70 14.18 -7.08
C SER A 145 13.46 15.67 -7.34
N GLY A 146 12.19 16.09 -7.42
CA GLY A 146 11.81 17.49 -7.67
C GLY A 146 11.67 18.30 -6.38
N HIS A 147 11.86 19.61 -6.52
CA HIS A 147 11.47 20.61 -5.54
C HIS A 147 11.04 21.88 -6.28
N PHE A 148 9.78 22.27 -6.12
CA PHE A 148 9.11 23.31 -6.89
C PHE A 148 8.56 24.39 -5.96
N PRO A 149 9.43 25.26 -5.40
CA PRO A 149 8.99 26.35 -4.56
C PRO A 149 8.10 27.31 -5.36
N GLN A 150 7.09 27.89 -4.70
CA GLN A 150 6.14 28.83 -5.32
C GLN A 150 5.29 28.25 -6.47
N PHE A 151 5.14 26.93 -6.53
CA PHE A 151 4.28 26.29 -7.52
C PHE A 151 2.83 26.81 -7.43
N LYS A 152 2.25 27.13 -8.59
CA LYS A 152 0.91 27.71 -8.65
C LYS A 152 -0.15 26.63 -8.47
N ILE A 153 -0.87 26.68 -7.35
CA ILE A 153 -1.99 25.78 -7.05
C ILE A 153 -3.30 26.41 -7.54
N TRP A 154 -4.01 25.69 -8.40
CA TRP A 154 -5.31 26.11 -8.93
C TRP A 154 -6.45 25.72 -8.00
N SER A 155 -7.59 26.41 -8.10
CA SER A 155 -8.71 26.31 -7.14
C SER A 155 -9.22 24.89 -6.89
N ARG A 156 -9.25 24.01 -7.90
CA ARG A 156 -9.68 22.62 -7.73
C ARG A 156 -8.69 21.80 -6.90
N ALA A 157 -7.39 21.94 -7.15
CA ALA A 157 -6.37 21.28 -6.35
C ALA A 157 -6.32 21.87 -4.93
N GLN A 158 -6.55 23.18 -4.78
CA GLN A 158 -6.66 23.82 -3.47
C GLN A 158 -7.83 23.26 -2.65
N ALA A 159 -9.00 23.05 -3.27
CA ALA A 159 -10.14 22.45 -2.58
C ALA A 159 -9.84 21.01 -2.08
N ASP A 160 -9.13 20.21 -2.88
CA ASP A 160 -8.66 18.89 -2.46
C ASP A 160 -7.69 18.99 -1.28
N ILE A 161 -6.74 19.93 -1.32
CA ILE A 161 -5.77 20.17 -0.23
C ILE A 161 -6.49 20.55 1.05
N ASP A 162 -7.43 21.49 0.98
CA ASP A 162 -8.19 21.99 2.13
C ASP A 162 -9.00 20.85 2.77
N HIS A 163 -9.59 19.98 1.95
CA HIS A 163 -10.32 18.81 2.42
C HIS A 163 -9.40 17.80 3.10
N ILE A 164 -8.25 17.46 2.50
CA ILE A 164 -7.27 16.56 3.13
C ILE A 164 -6.79 17.10 4.47
N CYS A 165 -6.48 18.39 4.54
CA CYS A 165 -6.06 19.02 5.79
C CYS A 165 -7.18 18.97 6.84
N SER A 166 -8.45 19.09 6.43
CA SER A 166 -9.58 18.90 7.32
C SER A 166 -9.68 17.47 7.86
N ILE A 167 -9.49 16.47 7.01
CA ILE A 167 -9.47 15.06 7.42
C ILE A 167 -8.35 14.82 8.42
N TRP A 168 -7.15 15.33 8.16
CA TRP A 168 -6.01 15.16 9.06
C TRP A 168 -6.24 15.81 10.42
N ARG A 169 -6.73 17.05 10.45
CA ARG A 169 -7.06 17.72 11.72
C ARG A 169 -8.14 16.96 12.50
N ASP A 170 -9.23 16.56 11.86
CA ASP A 170 -10.30 15.79 12.51
C ASP A 170 -9.77 14.49 13.13
N CYS A 171 -8.91 13.78 12.40
CA CYS A 171 -8.23 12.58 12.88
C CYS A 171 -7.31 12.86 14.08
N LEU A 172 -6.42 13.86 13.97
CA LEU A 172 -5.48 14.22 15.02
C LEU A 172 -6.18 14.71 16.29
N ASP A 173 -7.24 15.51 16.15
CA ASP A 173 -8.05 16.01 17.27
C ASP A 173 -8.85 14.88 17.93
N THR A 174 -9.42 13.98 17.13
CA THR A 174 -10.27 12.88 17.64
C THR A 174 -9.47 11.76 18.30
N TYR A 175 -8.31 11.41 17.74
CA TYR A 175 -7.52 10.24 18.14
C TYR A 175 -6.23 10.59 18.88
N GLY A 176 -5.89 11.88 19.00
CA GLY A 176 -4.79 12.39 19.83
C GLY A 176 -3.40 12.37 19.19
N GLY A 177 -3.26 11.86 17.96
CA GLY A 177 -1.98 11.82 17.24
C GLY A 177 -0.92 10.92 17.88
N PRO A 178 0.33 10.95 17.37
CA PRO A 178 0.81 11.83 16.30
C PRO A 178 0.48 11.33 14.89
N TYR A 179 0.06 10.07 14.75
CA TYR A 179 -0.49 9.51 13.49
C TYR A 179 -2.00 9.69 13.43
N LEU A 180 -2.59 9.48 12.25
CA LEU A 180 -4.01 9.79 12.04
C LEU A 180 -4.95 9.05 12.99
N PHE A 181 -4.58 7.87 13.50
CA PHE A 181 -5.40 7.11 14.45
C PHE A 181 -4.70 6.86 15.79
N GLY A 182 -3.85 7.79 16.22
CA GLY A 182 -3.22 7.81 17.55
C GLY A 182 -1.72 7.52 17.50
N ASP A 183 -1.26 6.71 18.46
CA ASP A 183 0.17 6.47 18.72
C ASP A 183 0.88 5.58 17.68
N LYS A 184 0.10 4.93 16.80
CA LYS A 184 0.59 3.97 15.81
C LYS A 184 0.11 4.30 14.41
N ARG A 185 0.99 4.06 13.44
CA ARG A 185 0.67 4.09 12.01
C ARG A 185 -0.37 3.03 11.66
N THR A 186 -1.26 3.40 10.76
CA THR A 186 -2.33 2.58 10.23
C THR A 186 -2.33 2.59 8.71
N VAL A 187 -3.31 1.90 8.11
CA VAL A 187 -3.60 1.98 6.67
C VAL A 187 -3.73 3.43 6.21
N ALA A 188 -4.42 4.28 6.99
CA ALA A 188 -4.62 5.68 6.61
C ALA A 188 -3.28 6.42 6.41
N ASP A 189 -2.33 6.23 7.31
CA ASP A 189 -1.02 6.88 7.22
C ASP A 189 -0.27 6.44 5.96
N ALA A 190 -0.31 5.14 5.63
CA ALA A 190 0.26 4.63 4.37
C ALA A 190 -0.43 5.24 3.14
N MET A 191 -1.76 5.37 3.16
CA MET A 191 -2.55 5.92 2.05
C MET A 191 -2.27 7.41 1.80
N TYR A 192 -2.05 8.19 2.88
CA TYR A 192 -1.76 9.62 2.85
C TYR A 192 -0.26 9.96 2.76
N ALA A 193 0.65 9.00 2.94
CA ALA A 193 2.10 9.25 2.83
C ALA A 193 2.53 9.91 1.49
N PRO A 194 2.01 9.51 0.30
CA PRO A 194 2.33 10.21 -0.94
C PRO A 194 1.77 11.65 -1.01
N VAL A 195 0.79 12.00 -0.18
CA VAL A 195 0.34 13.39 -0.08
C VAL A 195 1.35 14.23 0.71
N CYS A 196 1.95 13.65 1.75
CA CYS A 196 3.03 14.30 2.50
C CYS A 196 4.22 14.62 1.59
N THR A 197 4.58 13.70 0.68
CA THR A 197 5.65 13.95 -0.30
C THR A 197 5.29 15.07 -1.26
N ARG A 198 4.07 15.08 -1.82
CA ARG A 198 3.58 16.18 -2.67
C ARG A 198 3.66 17.53 -1.96
N PHE A 199 3.19 17.59 -0.71
CA PHE A 199 3.17 18.85 0.03
C PHE A 199 4.57 19.40 0.28
N ALA A 200 5.58 18.53 0.48
CA ALA A 200 6.97 18.94 0.56
C ALA A 200 7.60 19.28 -0.80
N THR A 201 7.33 18.50 -1.85
CA THR A 201 7.87 18.73 -3.19
C THR A 201 7.39 20.07 -3.77
N TYR A 202 6.14 20.47 -3.53
CA TYR A 202 5.54 21.68 -4.10
C TYR A 202 5.39 22.85 -3.11
N ASP A 203 6.03 22.79 -1.93
CA ASP A 203 5.92 23.81 -0.87
C ASP A 203 4.48 24.25 -0.58
N VAL A 204 3.57 23.28 -0.47
CA VAL A 204 2.18 23.56 -0.13
C VAL A 204 2.14 24.21 1.25
N LYS A 205 1.47 25.36 1.36
CA LYS A 205 1.28 26.08 2.61
C LYS A 205 0.29 25.31 3.49
N LEU A 206 0.76 24.85 4.65
CA LEU A 206 -0.02 24.10 5.61
C LEU A 206 -0.12 24.86 6.93
N ASP A 207 -1.18 24.59 7.69
CA ASP A 207 -1.22 24.93 9.11
C ASP A 207 -0.23 24.07 9.92
N GLU A 208 -0.04 24.43 11.19
CA GLU A 208 0.94 23.79 12.08
C GLU A 208 0.68 22.29 12.26
N ALA A 209 -0.58 21.88 12.43
CA ALA A 209 -0.93 20.47 12.66
C ALA A 209 -0.66 19.61 11.42
N CYS A 210 -1.07 20.08 10.25
CA CYS A 210 -0.84 19.40 8.98
C CYS A 210 0.65 19.36 8.61
N ALA A 211 1.39 20.44 8.87
CA ALA A 211 2.84 20.49 8.68
C ALA A 211 3.56 19.49 9.60
N ALA A 212 3.17 19.43 10.88
CA ALA A 212 3.74 18.49 11.84
C ALA A 212 3.50 17.03 11.44
N TYR A 213 2.29 16.69 10.98
CA TYR A 213 1.99 15.34 10.49
C TYR A 213 2.77 14.99 9.21
N ARG A 214 2.85 15.93 8.26
CA ARG A 214 3.70 15.77 7.06
C ARG A 214 5.15 15.47 7.48
N ASP A 215 5.72 16.28 8.36
CA ASP A 215 7.12 16.18 8.76
C ASP A 215 7.40 14.90 9.54
N LEU A 216 6.47 14.47 10.40
CA LEU A 216 6.49 13.17 11.06
C LEU A 216 6.58 12.04 10.03
N MET A 217 5.66 12.00 9.07
CA MET A 217 5.64 10.95 8.05
C MET A 217 6.91 10.93 7.21
N LEU A 218 7.41 12.10 6.77
CA LEU A 218 8.65 12.19 5.99
C LEU A 218 9.89 11.80 6.79
N ALA A 219 9.86 11.92 8.12
CA ALA A 219 10.95 11.53 9.00
C ALA A 219 11.01 10.02 9.27
N GLU A 220 9.99 9.24 8.88
CA GLU A 220 9.94 7.81 9.13
C GLU A 220 11.10 7.04 8.47
N PRO A 221 11.63 5.99 9.13
CA PRO A 221 12.71 5.17 8.58
C PRO A 221 12.36 4.59 7.20
N GLU A 222 11.15 4.07 7.04
CA GLU A 222 10.66 3.52 5.79
C GLU A 222 10.57 4.58 4.68
N MET A 223 10.14 5.80 5.02
CA MET A 223 10.10 6.91 4.06
C MET A 223 11.52 7.32 3.64
N LYS A 224 12.45 7.45 4.58
CA LYS A 224 13.86 7.74 4.29
C LYS A 224 14.51 6.68 3.41
N GLU A 225 14.20 5.41 3.66
CA GLU A 225 14.65 4.29 2.84
C GLU A 225 14.09 4.41 1.42
N TRP A 226 12.78 4.67 1.28
CA TRP A 226 12.15 4.88 -0.02
C TRP A 226 12.76 6.05 -0.79
N PHE A 227 12.97 7.19 -0.14
CA PHE A 227 13.64 8.36 -0.73
C PHE A 227 15.07 8.04 -1.20
N SER A 228 15.82 7.28 -0.41
CA SER A 228 17.19 6.90 -0.76
C SER A 228 17.21 5.99 -1.99
N ALA A 229 16.27 5.04 -2.06
CA ALA A 229 16.12 4.17 -3.21
C ALA A 229 15.64 4.93 -4.46
N ALA A 230 14.68 5.85 -4.31
CA ALA A 230 14.19 6.71 -5.40
C ALA A 230 15.31 7.56 -6.01
N LYS A 231 16.21 8.13 -5.19
CA LYS A 231 17.38 8.89 -5.67
C LYS A 231 18.41 8.03 -6.41
N ALA A 232 18.45 6.73 -6.12
CA ALA A 232 19.36 5.80 -6.78
C ALA A 232 18.80 5.26 -8.11
N GLU A 233 17.51 5.50 -8.42
CA GLU A 233 16.93 5.12 -9.70
C GLU A 233 17.61 5.89 -10.84
N LYS A 234 18.36 5.15 -11.68
CA LYS A 234 18.89 5.67 -12.92
C LYS A 234 17.82 5.54 -13.99
N ILE A 235 17.32 6.67 -14.47
CA ILE A 235 16.44 6.70 -15.63
C ILE A 235 17.33 7.04 -16.82
N ASP A 236 18.04 6.02 -17.31
CA ASP A 236 18.82 6.15 -18.53
C ASP A 236 17.83 6.25 -19.71
N ASN A 237 17.93 7.33 -20.50
CA ASN A 237 17.10 7.64 -21.69
C ASN A 237 15.62 8.00 -21.42
N ILE A 238 15.40 9.05 -20.65
CA ILE A 238 14.30 9.96 -20.98
C ILE A 238 14.99 11.25 -21.39
N ASP A 239 15.24 11.37 -22.70
CA ASP A 239 15.55 12.66 -23.32
C ASP A 239 14.61 13.68 -22.70
N GLU A 240 15.20 14.79 -22.26
CA GLU A 240 14.55 16.01 -21.76
C GLU A 240 13.25 16.25 -22.53
N LEU A 241 12.14 15.76 -22.01
CA LEU A 241 10.83 16.11 -22.49
C LEU A 241 10.32 17.09 -21.48
N ASP A 242 10.49 18.36 -21.85
CA ASP A 242 9.82 19.53 -21.33
C ASP A 242 8.37 19.17 -20.96
N VAL A 243 8.16 18.77 -19.71
CA VAL A 243 6.84 18.83 -19.12
C VAL A 243 6.65 20.30 -18.83
N GLU A 244 6.16 21.05 -19.82
CA GLU A 244 5.70 22.43 -19.63
C GLU A 244 4.63 22.40 -18.52
N PHE A 245 4.98 22.92 -17.34
CA PHE A 245 4.09 23.09 -16.19
C PHE A 245 3.29 24.39 -16.29
#